data_AF-A0A351NWI7-F1
#
_entry.id   AF-A0A351NWI7-F1
#
_cell.length_a   1.000
_cell.length_b   1.000
_cell.length_c   1.000
_cell.angle_alpha   90.00
_cell.angle_beta   90.00
_cell.angle_gamma   90.00
#
_symmetry.space_group_name_H-M   'P 1'
#
loop_
_entity.id
_entity.type
_entity.pdbx_description
1 polymer ?
#
loop_
_entity_poly.entity_id
_entity_poly.type
_entity_poly.pdbx_seq_one_letter_code
_entity_poly.pdbx_strand_id
1 'polypeptide(L)'
;DCHFEGDPVMPGCLGLDALWQLIGFFLAWNGNSGKGRALGAGNVKFFGQILPTAKKVTYKLDITRLIQRKLVMGIANGSVEVDGKEIYTAKDLKVGLFASTDNF
;
A
#
# COMPACT_ATOMS: atom_id res chain seq x y z
N ASP A 1 -7.70 8.95 -19.49
CA ASP A 1 -8.82 9.33 -18.62
C ASP A 1 -9.93 8.30 -18.69
N CYS A 2 -10.16 7.59 -17.59
CA CYS A 2 -11.29 6.65 -17.46
C CYS A 2 -11.97 6.71 -16.07
N HIS A 3 -11.48 7.54 -15.16
CA HIS A 3 -11.97 7.62 -13.78
C HIS A 3 -12.02 9.09 -13.34
N PHE A 4 -13.14 9.78 -13.54
CA PHE A 4 -14.27 9.42 -14.41
C PHE A 4 -14.26 10.31 -15.65
N GLU A 5 -15.10 9.96 -16.64
CA GLU A 5 -15.32 10.86 -17.77
C GLU A 5 -15.94 12.18 -17.25
N GLY A 6 -15.28 13.32 -17.52
CA GLY A 6 -15.72 14.64 -17.06
C GLY A 6 -15.42 14.99 -15.59
N ASP A 7 -14.97 14.04 -14.77
CA ASP A 7 -14.62 14.23 -13.36
C ASP A 7 -13.34 13.45 -13.00
N PRO A 8 -12.16 13.89 -13.48
CA PRO A 8 -10.93 13.13 -13.37
C PRO A 8 -10.38 13.15 -11.94
N VAL A 9 -10.19 11.96 -11.37
CA VAL A 9 -9.65 11.76 -10.04
C VAL A 9 -8.89 10.44 -9.98
N MET A 10 -7.71 10.41 -9.35
CA MET A 10 -6.99 9.15 -9.17
C MET A 10 -7.85 8.17 -8.35
N PRO A 11 -8.05 6.92 -8.81
CA PRO A 11 -8.72 5.90 -8.00
C PRO A 11 -8.01 5.69 -6.65
N GLY A 12 -8.74 5.85 -5.54
CA GLY A 12 -8.18 5.68 -4.21
C GLY A 12 -7.57 4.29 -3.97
N CYS A 13 -8.10 3.27 -4.65
CA CYS A 13 -7.56 1.90 -4.61
C CYS A 13 -6.12 1.80 -5.11
N LEU A 14 -5.70 2.61 -6.08
CA LEU A 14 -4.31 2.60 -6.58
C LEU A 14 -3.36 3.25 -5.56
N GLY A 15 -3.82 4.27 -4.84
CA GLY A 15 -3.05 4.85 -3.74
C GLY A 15 -2.92 3.90 -2.55
N LEU A 16 -3.96 3.13 -2.26
CA LEU A 16 -3.92 2.05 -1.26
C LEU A 16 -2.97 0.92 -1.70
N ASP A 17 -3.01 0.52 -2.97
CA ASP A 17 -2.17 -0.55 -3.50
C ASP A 17 -0.68 -0.20 -3.46
N ALA A 18 -0.33 1.05 -3.73
CA ALA A 18 1.05 1.53 -3.58
C ALA A 18 1.61 1.30 -2.16
N LEU A 19 0.78 1.42 -1.11
CA LEU A 19 1.21 1.10 0.26
C LEU A 19 1.51 -0.40 0.42
N TRP A 20 0.69 -1.30 -0.12
CA TRP A 20 1.00 -2.74 -0.11
C TRP A 20 2.25 -3.05 -0.95
N GLN A 21 2.39 -2.45 -2.13
CA GLN A 21 3.57 -2.65 -2.98
C GLN A 21 4.86 -2.27 -2.23
N LEU A 22 4.87 -1.14 -1.52
CA LEU A 22 6.02 -0.69 -0.75
C LEU A 22 6.33 -1.61 0.44
N ILE A 23 5.33 -2.17 1.13
CA ILE A 23 5.57 -3.20 2.18
C ILE A 23 6.18 -4.45 1.55
N GLY A 24 5.64 -4.93 0.42
CA GLY A 24 6.17 -6.09 -0.30
C GLY A 24 7.61 -5.88 -0.77
N PHE A 25 7.90 -4.70 -1.33
CA PHE A 25 9.24 -4.29 -1.71
C PHE A 25 10.18 -4.28 -0.50
N PHE A 26 9.74 -3.69 0.62
CA PHE A 26 10.53 -3.66 1.85
C PHE A 26 10.88 -5.07 2.35
N LEU A 27 9.94 -6.02 2.30
CA LEU A 27 10.20 -7.40 2.72
C LEU A 27 11.29 -8.07 1.86
N ALA A 28 11.24 -7.87 0.55
CA ALA A 28 12.26 -8.37 -0.38
C ALA A 28 13.60 -7.66 -0.18
N TRP A 29 13.58 -6.33 -0.02
CA TRP A 29 14.76 -5.52 0.28
C TRP A 29 15.43 -5.92 1.59
N ASN A 30 14.65 -6.35 2.58
CA ASN A 30 15.13 -6.91 3.85
C ASN A 30 15.63 -8.37 3.73
N GLY A 31 15.96 -8.83 2.52
CA GLY A 31 16.61 -10.13 2.29
C GLY A 31 15.70 -11.35 2.27
N ASN A 32 14.37 -11.17 2.28
CA ASN A 32 13.45 -12.30 2.20
C ASN A 32 13.15 -12.69 0.75
N SER A 33 12.98 -13.98 0.50
CA SER A 33 12.60 -14.53 -0.79
C SER A 33 11.11 -14.87 -0.85
N GLY A 34 10.52 -14.81 -2.05
CA GLY A 34 9.14 -15.24 -2.31
C GLY A 34 8.37 -14.24 -3.15
N LYS A 35 7.16 -14.63 -3.55
CA LYS A 35 6.22 -13.81 -4.32
C LYS A 35 5.30 -13.05 -3.35
N GLY A 36 5.21 -11.74 -3.52
CA GLY A 36 4.37 -10.88 -2.68
C GLY A 36 2.87 -11.08 -2.90
N ARG A 37 2.10 -11.08 -1.82
CA ARG A 37 0.64 -11.00 -1.82
C ARG A 37 0.18 -10.03 -0.75
N ALA A 38 -0.65 -9.05 -1.13
CA ALA A 38 -1.40 -8.26 -0.17
C ALA A 38 -2.41 -9.18 0.55
N LEU A 39 -2.46 -9.09 1.87
CA LEU A 39 -3.31 -9.93 2.72
C LEU A 39 -4.46 -9.13 3.35
N GLY A 40 -4.60 -7.86 2.95
CA GLY A 40 -5.62 -6.95 3.41
C GLY A 40 -5.10 -5.80 4.27
N ALA A 41 -6.05 -5.08 4.84
CA ALA A 41 -5.86 -3.95 5.74
C ALA A 41 -6.89 -4.05 6.87
N GLY A 42 -6.63 -3.38 8.00
CA GLY A 42 -7.60 -3.19 9.06
C GLY A 42 -8.61 -2.10 8.71
N ASN A 43 -8.20 -0.84 8.88
CA ASN A 43 -9.04 0.33 8.58
C ASN A 43 -8.41 1.16 7.47
N VAL A 44 -9.20 1.51 6.45
CA VAL A 44 -8.81 2.41 5.36
C VAL A 44 -9.76 3.59 5.34
N LYS A 45 -9.21 4.80 5.31
CA LYS A 45 -9.98 6.04 5.19
C LYS A 45 -9.48 6.85 4.00
N PHE A 46 -10.42 7.29 3.18
CA PHE A 46 -10.22 8.28 2.13
C PHE A 46 -10.95 9.55 2.54
N PHE A 47 -10.23 10.64 2.74
CA PHE A 47 -10.78 11.93 3.19
C PHE A 47 -10.21 13.10 2.36
N GLY A 48 -9.71 12.79 1.17
CA GLY A 48 -9.25 13.73 0.17
C GLY A 48 -9.12 13.02 -1.17
N GLN A 49 -8.53 13.70 -2.16
CA GLN A 49 -8.46 13.23 -3.53
C GLN A 49 -7.21 13.74 -4.23
N ILE A 50 -6.81 13.08 -5.32
CA ILE A 50 -5.70 13.48 -6.18
C ILE A 50 -6.27 13.87 -7.53
N LEU A 51 -6.15 15.14 -7.89
CA LEU A 51 -6.62 15.71 -9.17
C LEU A 51 -5.49 15.78 -10.20
N PRO A 52 -5.79 15.91 -11.50
CA PRO A 52 -4.78 16.02 -12.56
C PRO A 52 -3.81 17.21 -12.41
N THR A 53 -4.20 18.22 -11.64
CA THR A 53 -3.38 19.42 -11.38
C THR A 53 -2.32 19.20 -10.30
N ALA A 54 -2.46 18.14 -9.49
CA ALA A 54 -1.52 17.80 -8.42
C ALA A 54 -0.12 17.52 -8.95
N LYS A 55 0.91 17.77 -8.13
CA LYS A 55 2.31 17.64 -8.56
C LYS A 55 3.01 16.42 -7.99
N LYS A 56 2.75 16.08 -6.73
CA LYS A 56 3.45 14.98 -6.06
C LYS A 56 2.54 14.26 -5.07
N VAL A 57 2.50 12.95 -5.22
CA VAL A 57 1.94 12.03 -4.21
C VAL A 57 3.09 11.49 -3.38
N THR A 58 2.95 11.50 -2.06
CA THR A 58 3.95 10.97 -1.11
C THR A 58 3.32 9.87 -0.29
N TYR A 59 3.96 8.70 -0.26
CA TYR A 59 3.55 7.54 0.52
C TYR A 59 4.44 7.44 1.75
N LYS A 60 3.82 7.32 2.93
CA LYS A 60 4.53 7.13 4.20
C LYS A 60 4.11 5.80 4.79
N LEU A 61 5.07 5.01 5.26
CA LEU A 61 4.83 3.72 5.90
C LEU A 61 5.57 3.68 7.23
N ASP A 62 4.90 3.11 8.21
CA ASP A 62 5.45 2.78 9.53
C ASP A 62 5.28 1.27 9.75
N ILE A 63 6.40 0.54 9.73
CA ILE A 63 6.40 -0.91 9.91
C ILE A 63 6.18 -1.23 11.39
N THR A 64 4.98 -1.70 11.71
CA THR A 64 4.57 -2.00 13.09
C THR A 64 4.99 -3.39 13.55
N ARG A 65 5.09 -4.36 12.63
CA ARG A 65 5.52 -5.72 12.94
C ARG A 65 6.14 -6.41 11.73
N LEU A 66 7.22 -7.14 11.98
CA LEU A 66 7.86 -8.03 11.01
C LEU A 66 7.88 -9.46 11.53
N ILE A 67 7.49 -10.39 10.67
CA ILE A 67 7.51 -11.83 10.92
C ILE A 67 8.41 -12.45 9.85
N GLN A 68 9.50 -13.10 10.25
CA GLN A 68 10.50 -13.68 9.35
C GLN A 68 10.91 -15.08 9.83
N ARG A 69 9.97 -16.03 9.76
CA ARG A 69 10.19 -17.43 10.12
C ARG A 69 9.78 -18.31 8.94
N LYS A 70 9.02 -19.40 9.19
CA LYS A 70 8.39 -20.20 8.13
C LYS A 70 7.45 -19.36 7.25
N LEU A 71 6.83 -18.34 7.84
CA LEU A 71 6.04 -17.32 7.15
C LEU A 71 6.80 -16.00 7.19
N VAL A 72 6.88 -15.32 6.05
CA VAL A 72 7.39 -13.95 5.93
C VAL A 72 6.21 -13.01 5.75
N MET A 73 6.05 -12.06 6.67
CA MET A 73 4.96 -11.07 6.63
C MET A 73 5.39 -9.74 7.23
N GLY A 74 5.00 -8.66 6.56
CA GLY A 74 5.10 -7.29 7.07
C GLY A 74 3.72 -6.76 7.42
N ILE A 75 3.63 -6.07 8.55
CA ILE A 75 2.44 -5.33 8.98
C ILE A 75 2.83 -3.87 9.17
N ALA A 76 2.08 -2.96 8.56
CA ALA A 76 2.38 -1.53 8.60
C ALA A 76 1.13 -0.67 8.73
N ASN A 77 1.32 0.51 9.28
CA ASN A 77 0.40 1.63 9.07
C ASN A 77 0.95 2.49 7.93
N GLY A 78 0.06 3.15 7.19
CA GLY A 78 0.46 4.03 6.10
C GLY A 78 -0.41 5.25 5.97
N SER A 79 0.14 6.30 5.38
CA SER A 79 -0.60 7.46 4.93
C SER A 79 -0.16 7.89 3.54
N VAL A 80 -1.06 8.59 2.87
CA VAL A 80 -0.82 9.15 1.53
C VAL A 80 -1.10 10.64 1.58
N GLU A 81 -0.14 11.40 1.08
CA GLU A 81 -0.23 12.84 0.96
C GLU A 81 -0.22 13.24 -0.52
N VAL A 82 -0.96 14.28 -0.85
CA VAL A 82 -0.87 14.97 -2.14
C VAL A 82 -0.44 16.40 -1.89
N ASP A 83 0.67 16.82 -2.50
CA ASP A 83 1.23 18.16 -2.38
C ASP A 83 1.36 18.64 -0.91
N GLY A 84 1.75 17.71 -0.02
CA GLY A 84 1.97 17.96 1.41
C GLY A 84 0.72 17.86 2.31
N LYS A 85 -0.47 17.57 1.75
CA LYS A 85 -1.70 17.36 2.50
C LYS A 85 -2.03 15.88 2.62
N GLU A 86 -2.22 15.37 3.83
CA GLU A 86 -2.70 14.00 4.06
C GLU A 86 -4.13 13.83 3.57
N ILE A 87 -4.36 12.75 2.82
CA ILE A 87 -5.64 12.44 2.19
C ILE A 87 -6.13 11.03 2.48
N TYR A 88 -5.22 10.07 2.68
CA TYR A 88 -5.55 8.68 2.98
C TYR A 88 -4.81 8.22 4.24
N THR A 89 -5.45 7.35 5.01
CA THR A 89 -4.78 6.57 6.06
C THR A 89 -5.18 5.12 5.95
N ALA A 90 -4.22 4.21 6.15
CA ALA A 90 -4.46 2.78 6.26
C ALA A 90 -3.79 2.23 7.52
N LYS A 91 -4.54 1.42 8.27
CA LYS A 91 -4.07 0.73 9.47
C LYS A 91 -3.98 -0.76 9.22
N ASP A 92 -2.99 -1.41 9.83
CA ASP A 92 -2.78 -2.85 9.78
C ASP A 92 -2.76 -3.41 8.34
N LEU A 93 -2.09 -2.70 7.42
CA LEU A 93 -1.78 -3.22 6.09
C LEU A 93 -0.90 -4.46 6.24
N LYS A 94 -1.24 -5.54 5.55
CA LYS A 94 -0.51 -6.81 5.63
C LYS A 94 -0.05 -7.25 4.25
N VAL A 95 1.21 -7.64 4.14
CA VAL A 95 1.78 -8.27 2.95
C VAL A 95 2.60 -9.47 3.36
N GLY A 96 2.41 -10.60 2.69
CA GLY A 96 3.21 -11.80 2.87
C GLY A 96 4.07 -12.12 1.65
N LEU A 97 5.20 -12.78 1.87
CA LEU A 97 5.97 -13.42 0.80
C LEU A 97 5.80 -14.94 0.86
N PHE A 98 5.56 -15.54 -0.30
CA PHE A 98 5.26 -16.97 -0.41
C PHE A 98 6.19 -17.64 -1.42
N ALA A 99 6.76 -18.79 -1.07
CA ALA A 99 7.64 -19.54 -1.97
C ALA A 99 6.88 -20.15 -3.15
N SER A 100 5.68 -20.70 -2.88
CA SER A 100 4.69 -21.11 -3.88
C SER A 100 3.37 -20.37 -3.62
N THR A 101 2.65 -20.08 -4.70
CA THR A 101 1.34 -19.40 -4.68
C THR A 101 0.23 -20.31 -5.20
N ASP A 102 0.48 -21.62 -5.29
CA ASP A 102 -0.46 -22.57 -5.91
C ASP A 102 -1.69 -22.85 -5.02
N ASN A 103 -1.57 -22.61 -3.72
CA ASN A 103 -2.63 -22.79 -2.72
C ASN A 103 -3.23 -21.46 -2.25
N PHE A 104 -3.08 -20.40 -3.03
CA PHE A 104 -3.60 -19.07 -2.73
C PHE A 104 -4.97 -18.84 -3.36
#